data_AF-A0A7W5CDI7-F1
#
_entry.id   AF-A0A7W5CDI7-F1
#
_cell.length_a   1.000
_cell.length_b   1.000
_cell.length_c   1.000
_cell.angle_alpha   90.00
_cell.angle_beta   90.00
_cell.angle_gamma   90.00
#
_symmetry.space_group_name_H-M   'P 1'
#
loop_
_entity.id
_entity.type
_entity.pdbx_description
1 polymer ?
#
loop_
_entity_poly.entity_id
_entity_poly.type
_entity_poly.pdbx_seq_one_letter_code
_entity_poly.pdbx_strand_id
1 'polypeptide(L)'
;MSRLIPKWNLITELNPKSPISEGYRMLRTNIEFSTISQKLQVIMVTSSKPSEGKSTTCANMAVAYAQANKKVLLIDADLRKPSQHHIFGKSNRTGLTTALFNQLALEDIIQFTNTDNLSIIQAGPTPPNPSELLSSEQMAALLKTAREKFDVIIIDTPPIMSVTDAQIVATQSDGVVLVIDSGKVKKEIALKAKASIEHVKARLIGVVLNKINRNHSDIYSYYYGEKTDA
;
A
#
# COMPACT_ATOMS: atom_id res chain seq x y z
N MET A 1 -29.18 -14.09 4.74
CA MET A 1 -28.39 -12.86 4.57
C MET A 1 -27.19 -13.20 3.71
N SER A 2 -27.17 -12.77 2.44
CA SER A 2 -26.03 -13.07 1.56
C SER A 2 -24.81 -12.28 2.04
N ARG A 3 -23.75 -12.98 2.41
CA ARG A 3 -22.41 -12.38 2.54
C ARG A 3 -22.10 -11.76 1.18
N LEU A 4 -22.02 -10.44 1.11
CA LEU A 4 -21.49 -9.75 -0.07
C LEU A 4 -20.09 -10.31 -0.32
N ILE A 5 -19.94 -11.11 -1.36
CA ILE A 5 -18.62 -11.56 -1.82
C ILE A 5 -17.88 -10.28 -2.22
N PRO A 6 -16.72 -9.98 -1.62
CA PRO A 6 -15.96 -8.79 -2.01
C PRO A 6 -15.71 -8.85 -3.52
N LYS A 7 -16.05 -7.76 -4.23
CA LYS A 7 -15.84 -7.66 -5.70
C LYS A 7 -14.35 -7.68 -6.08
N TRP A 8 -13.47 -7.55 -5.08
CA TRP A 8 -12.03 -7.47 -5.22
C TRP A 8 -11.40 -8.63 -4.47
N ASN A 9 -10.73 -9.49 -5.22
CA ASN A 9 -10.17 -10.73 -4.74
C ASN A 9 -8.71 -10.51 -4.32
N LEU A 10 -8.41 -10.56 -3.01
CA LEU A 10 -7.04 -10.57 -2.50
C LEU A 10 -6.41 -11.92 -2.84
N ILE A 11 -5.53 -11.93 -3.85
CA ILE A 11 -4.96 -13.18 -4.37
C ILE A 11 -4.07 -13.88 -3.34
N THR A 12 -3.43 -13.12 -2.45
CA THR A 12 -2.65 -13.66 -1.33
C THR A 12 -3.49 -14.40 -0.30
N GLU A 13 -4.80 -14.11 -0.19
CA GLU A 13 -5.76 -14.85 0.63
C GLU A 13 -6.41 -15.99 -0.16
N LEU A 14 -6.88 -15.71 -1.37
CA LEU A 14 -7.70 -16.65 -2.16
C LEU A 14 -6.90 -17.77 -2.80
N ASN A 15 -5.68 -17.48 -3.24
CA ASN A 15 -4.77 -18.48 -3.77
C ASN A 15 -3.35 -18.25 -3.22
N PRO A 16 -3.10 -18.60 -1.93
CA PRO A 16 -1.82 -18.34 -1.28
C PRO A 16 -0.63 -19.05 -1.94
N LYS A 17 -0.86 -20.11 -2.72
CA LYS A 17 0.18 -20.86 -3.43
C LYS A 17 0.39 -20.38 -4.87
N SER A 18 -0.34 -19.35 -5.32
CA SER A 18 -0.19 -18.85 -6.68
C SER A 18 1.18 -18.16 -6.90
N PRO A 19 1.69 -18.17 -8.14
CA PRO A 19 2.88 -17.40 -8.50
C PRO A 19 2.77 -15.90 -8.17
N ILE A 20 1.56 -15.33 -8.25
CA ILE A 20 1.31 -13.92 -7.93
C ILE A 20 1.47 -13.67 -6.42
N SER A 21 0.94 -14.58 -5.60
CA SER A 21 1.06 -14.52 -4.14
C SER A 21 2.51 -14.64 -3.70
N GLU A 22 3.29 -15.51 -4.34
CA GLU A 22 4.73 -15.60 -4.09
C GLU A 22 5.47 -14.34 -4.53
N GLY A 23 5.05 -13.68 -5.62
CA GLY A 23 5.56 -12.36 -6.00
C GLY A 23 5.41 -11.31 -4.88
N TYR A 24 4.31 -11.32 -4.13
CA TYR A 24 4.13 -10.44 -2.97
C TYR A 24 4.97 -10.86 -1.75
N ARG A 25 5.24 -12.16 -1.56
CA ARG A 25 6.18 -12.63 -0.53
C ARG A 25 7.62 -12.23 -0.86
N MET A 26 8.03 -12.35 -2.12
CA MET A 26 9.31 -11.84 -2.61
C MET A 26 9.41 -10.33 -2.40
N LEU A 27 8.37 -9.57 -2.70
CA LEU A 27 8.34 -8.12 -2.44
C LEU A 27 8.57 -7.81 -0.95
N ARG A 28 7.83 -8.46 -0.05
CA ARG A 28 8.01 -8.34 1.40
C ARG A 28 9.46 -8.60 1.80
N THR A 29 10.00 -9.74 1.40
CA THR A 29 11.36 -10.16 1.75
C THR A 29 12.42 -9.22 1.17
N ASN A 30 12.25 -8.70 -0.05
CA ASN A 30 13.16 -7.72 -0.63
C ASN A 30 13.14 -6.38 0.13
N ILE A 31 11.97 -5.95 0.61
CA ILE A 31 11.87 -4.75 1.44
C ILE A 31 12.58 -4.97 2.78
N GLU A 32 12.38 -6.12 3.44
CA GLU A 32 13.08 -6.47 4.68
C GLU A 32 14.60 -6.53 4.49
N PHE A 33 15.11 -7.03 3.36
CA PHE A 33 16.54 -7.03 3.09
C PHE A 33 17.11 -5.66 2.69
N SER A 34 16.27 -4.71 2.29
CA SER A 34 16.72 -3.34 2.00
C SER A 34 17.14 -2.56 3.25
N THR A 35 16.92 -3.11 4.45
CA THR A 35 17.23 -2.49 5.74
C THR A 35 18.56 -2.97 6.31
N ILE A 36 19.68 -2.60 5.69
CA ILE A 36 21.01 -2.92 6.26
C ILE A 36 21.33 -2.02 7.47
N SER A 37 20.77 -0.80 7.54
CA SER A 37 21.15 0.21 8.54
C SER A 37 19.99 1.01 9.16
N GLN A 38 18.76 0.89 8.66
CA GLN A 38 17.59 1.62 9.17
C GLN A 38 16.34 0.74 9.14
N LYS A 39 15.64 0.63 10.27
CA LYS A 39 14.36 -0.09 10.39
C LYS A 39 13.31 0.60 9.52
N LEU A 40 12.78 -0.09 8.52
CA LEU A 40 11.62 0.35 7.74
C LEU A 40 10.36 -0.13 8.45
N GLN A 41 9.67 0.79 9.11
CA GLN A 41 8.39 0.50 9.78
C GLN A 41 7.22 1.17 9.06
N VAL A 42 7.38 2.40 8.59
CA VAL A 42 6.38 3.10 7.77
C VAL A 42 6.80 3.06 6.31
N ILE A 43 6.08 2.29 5.51
CA ILE A 43 6.31 2.09 4.09
C ILE A 43 5.16 2.74 3.32
N MET A 44 5.48 3.79 2.58
CA MET A 44 4.53 4.41 1.66
C MET A 44 4.56 3.68 0.31
N VAL A 45 3.39 3.53 -0.31
CA VAL A 45 3.27 3.03 -1.68
C VAL A 45 2.54 4.07 -2.52
N THR A 46 3.11 4.42 -3.66
CA THR A 46 2.52 5.33 -4.65
C THR A 46 2.72 4.80 -6.07
N SER A 47 2.22 5.51 -7.06
CA SER A 47 2.45 5.25 -8.48
C SER A 47 2.73 6.54 -9.23
N SER A 48 3.14 6.44 -10.49
CA SER A 48 3.36 7.61 -11.34
C SER A 48 2.03 8.21 -11.83
N LYS A 49 1.02 7.39 -12.08
CA LYS A 49 -0.28 7.71 -12.68
C LYS A 49 -1.41 6.92 -12.01
N PRO A 50 -2.67 7.33 -12.20
CA PRO A 50 -3.82 6.55 -11.75
C PRO A 50 -3.84 5.14 -12.35
N SER A 51 -4.46 4.20 -11.62
CA SER A 51 -4.77 2.85 -12.10
C SER A 51 -3.58 1.93 -12.38
N GLU A 52 -2.38 2.22 -11.87
CA GLU A 52 -1.21 1.32 -11.99
C GLU A 52 -1.23 0.14 -10.99
N GLY A 53 -2.21 0.09 -10.10
CA GLY A 53 -2.43 -1.00 -9.16
C GLY A 53 -1.77 -0.84 -7.79
N LYS A 54 -1.36 0.38 -7.43
CA LYS A 54 -0.83 0.73 -6.10
C LYS A 54 -1.66 0.15 -4.94
N SER A 55 -2.97 0.35 -4.94
CA SER A 55 -3.85 -0.03 -3.83
C SER A 55 -3.98 -1.54 -3.68
N THR A 56 -4.02 -2.27 -4.80
CA THR A 56 -3.98 -3.73 -4.84
C THR A 56 -2.63 -4.25 -4.33
N THR A 57 -1.53 -3.61 -4.73
CA THR A 57 -0.20 -3.94 -4.23
C THR A 57 -0.09 -3.71 -2.72
N CYS A 58 -0.59 -2.59 -2.20
CA CYS A 58 -0.64 -2.32 -0.75
C CYS A 58 -1.35 -3.44 0.00
N ALA A 59 -2.57 -3.79 -0.44
CA ALA A 59 -3.40 -4.76 0.25
C ALA A 59 -2.78 -6.16 0.26
N ASN A 60 -2.26 -6.64 -0.88
CA ASN A 60 -1.64 -7.96 -0.95
C ASN A 60 -0.29 -7.99 -0.22
N MET A 61 0.49 -6.90 -0.26
CA MET A 61 1.72 -6.78 0.53
C MET A 61 1.41 -6.79 2.04
N ALA A 62 0.35 -6.11 2.47
CA ALA A 62 -0.10 -6.10 3.87
C ALA A 62 -0.48 -7.51 4.36
N VAL A 63 -1.24 -8.26 3.55
CA VAL A 63 -1.55 -9.67 3.83
C VAL A 63 -0.27 -10.51 3.90
N ALA A 64 0.70 -10.31 2.99
CA ALA A 64 1.95 -11.06 2.99
C ALA A 64 2.81 -10.82 4.25
N TYR A 65 2.82 -9.58 4.78
CA TYR A 65 3.44 -9.27 6.08
C TYR A 65 2.67 -9.91 7.24
N ALA A 66 1.35 -9.83 7.23
CA ALA A 66 0.50 -10.39 8.29
C ALA A 66 0.62 -11.93 8.37
N GLN A 67 0.68 -12.61 7.22
CA GLN A 67 0.96 -14.05 7.11
C GLN A 67 2.37 -14.44 7.63
N ALA A 68 3.31 -13.50 7.69
CA ALA A 68 4.60 -13.68 8.37
C ALA A 68 4.56 -13.28 9.85
N ASN A 69 3.36 -13.27 10.45
CA ASN A 69 3.11 -13.00 11.86
C ASN A 69 3.59 -11.62 12.33
N LYS A 70 3.61 -10.63 11.43
CA LYS A 70 3.83 -9.21 11.77
C LYS A 70 2.50 -8.57 12.10
N LYS A 71 2.46 -7.69 13.11
CA LYS A 71 1.32 -6.79 13.34
C LYS A 71 1.34 -5.70 12.28
N VAL A 72 0.39 -5.73 11.35
CA VAL A 72 0.33 -4.82 10.21
C VAL A 72 -0.82 -3.84 10.35
N LEU A 73 -0.52 -2.56 10.05
CA LEU A 73 -1.52 -1.54 9.82
C LEU A 73 -1.47 -1.09 8.36
N LEU A 74 -2.58 -1.18 7.66
CA LEU A 74 -2.76 -0.56 6.34
C LEU A 74 -3.56 0.74 6.49
N ILE A 75 -3.06 1.84 5.95
CA ILE A 75 -3.74 3.15 5.97
C ILE A 75 -4.06 3.57 4.53
N ASP A 76 -5.32 3.85 4.24
CA ASP A 76 -5.73 4.48 2.98
C ASP A 76 -5.62 6.01 3.11
N ALA A 77 -4.50 6.57 2.66
CA ALA A 77 -4.25 8.01 2.60
C ALA A 77 -4.54 8.60 1.20
N ASP A 78 -5.17 7.84 0.29
CA ASP A 78 -5.76 8.40 -0.93
C ASP A 78 -7.14 8.98 -0.61
N LEU A 79 -7.15 10.11 0.09
CA LEU A 79 -8.37 10.78 0.55
C LEU A 79 -9.26 11.29 -0.61
N ARG A 80 -8.71 11.33 -1.84
CA ARG A 80 -9.39 11.80 -3.04
C ARG A 80 -10.11 10.69 -3.76
N LYS A 81 -9.49 9.51 -3.88
CA LYS A 81 -10.06 8.33 -4.54
C LYS A 81 -9.77 7.06 -3.73
N PRO A 82 -10.33 6.96 -2.51
CA PRO A 82 -10.04 5.84 -1.61
C PRO A 82 -10.58 4.54 -2.20
N SER A 83 -9.86 3.44 -1.97
CA SER A 83 -10.19 2.15 -2.59
C SER A 83 -10.03 0.96 -1.68
N GLN A 84 -9.33 1.10 -0.54
CA GLN A 84 -9.09 -0.01 0.36
C GLN A 84 -10.40 -0.56 0.96
N HIS A 85 -11.38 0.30 1.22
CA HIS A 85 -12.68 -0.12 1.73
C HIS A 85 -13.43 -1.03 0.75
N HIS A 86 -13.26 -0.83 -0.56
CA HIS A 86 -13.79 -1.73 -1.58
C HIS A 86 -13.02 -3.05 -1.64
N ILE A 87 -11.70 -3.01 -1.47
CA ILE A 87 -10.83 -4.19 -1.48
C ILE A 87 -11.17 -5.12 -0.31
N PHE A 88 -11.32 -4.57 0.90
CA PHE A 88 -11.56 -5.33 2.12
C PHE A 88 -13.06 -5.51 2.45
N GLY A 89 -13.97 -4.96 1.65
CA GLY A 89 -15.42 -5.04 1.90
C GLY A 89 -15.83 -4.38 3.22
N LYS A 90 -15.26 -3.22 3.53
CA LYS A 90 -15.42 -2.49 4.81
C LYS A 90 -16.12 -1.15 4.62
N SER A 91 -16.60 -0.56 5.72
CA SER A 91 -17.23 0.76 5.73
C SER A 91 -16.18 1.87 5.62
N ASN A 92 -16.43 2.88 4.77
CA ASN A 92 -15.61 4.08 4.65
C ASN A 92 -16.25 5.32 5.32
N ARG A 93 -17.20 5.12 6.24
CA ARG A 93 -17.88 6.24 6.93
C ARG A 93 -17.00 6.96 7.94
N THR A 94 -16.08 6.21 8.55
CA THR A 94 -15.11 6.68 9.54
C THR A 94 -13.74 6.15 9.12
N GLY A 95 -12.72 6.98 9.25
CA GLY A 95 -11.36 6.68 8.82
C GLY A 95 -10.38 7.79 9.16
N LEU A 96 -9.30 7.87 8.38
CA LEU A 96 -8.22 8.83 8.54
C LEU A 96 -8.75 10.26 8.60
N THR A 97 -9.61 10.66 7.66
CA THR A 97 -10.17 12.02 7.63
C THR A 97 -10.90 12.37 8.91
N THR A 98 -11.83 11.52 9.37
CA THR A 98 -12.60 11.79 10.60
C THR A 98 -11.70 11.82 11.82
N ALA A 99 -10.66 10.99 11.87
CA ALA A 99 -9.72 10.97 12.99
C ALA A 99 -8.91 12.26 13.07
N LEU A 100 -8.39 12.72 11.94
CA LEU A 100 -7.57 13.93 11.89
C LEU A 100 -8.39 15.20 12.17
N PHE A 101 -9.66 15.25 11.77
CA PHE A 101 -10.55 16.38 12.09
C PHE A 101 -11.01 16.38 13.55
N ASN A 102 -11.45 15.23 14.07
CA ASN A 102 -12.09 15.14 15.39
C ASN A 102 -11.12 14.69 16.49
N GLN A 103 -9.84 14.52 16.18
CA GLN A 103 -8.80 14.04 17.10
C GLN A 103 -9.17 12.71 17.76
N LEU A 104 -9.76 11.80 16.97
CA LEU A 104 -10.13 10.46 17.47
C LEU A 104 -8.87 9.65 17.75
N ALA A 105 -8.95 8.75 18.74
CA ALA A 105 -7.86 7.85 19.03
C ALA A 105 -7.67 6.84 17.88
N LEU A 106 -6.45 6.32 17.75
CA LEU A 106 -6.11 5.34 16.71
C LEU A 106 -7.00 4.09 16.80
N GLU A 107 -7.35 3.69 18.02
CA GLU A 107 -8.14 2.49 18.31
C GLU A 107 -9.59 2.62 17.81
N ASP A 108 -10.11 3.84 17.81
CA ASP A 108 -11.51 4.13 17.45
C ASP A 108 -11.75 4.05 15.94
N ILE A 109 -10.69 4.13 15.14
CA ILE A 109 -10.77 4.16 13.67
C ILE A 109 -10.18 2.90 13.02
N ILE A 110 -9.51 2.04 13.79
CA ILE A 110 -9.01 0.75 13.30
C ILE A 110 -10.19 -0.18 13.01
N GLN A 111 -10.15 -0.79 11.85
CA GLN A 111 -11.05 -1.89 11.49
C GLN A 111 -10.23 -3.17 11.33
N PHE A 112 -10.67 -4.26 11.97
CA PHE A 112 -10.07 -5.57 11.79
C PHE A 112 -10.49 -6.20 10.47
N THR A 113 -9.54 -6.84 9.78
CA THR A 113 -9.82 -7.59 8.55
C THR A 113 -10.12 -9.06 8.86
N ASN A 114 -10.38 -9.87 7.84
CA ASN A 114 -10.50 -11.33 8.00
C ASN A 114 -9.12 -12.03 8.05
N THR A 115 -8.04 -11.27 7.83
CA THR A 115 -6.67 -11.76 7.94
C THR A 115 -6.13 -11.41 9.32
N ASP A 116 -5.70 -12.44 10.05
CA ASP A 116 -5.08 -12.28 11.37
C ASP A 116 -3.86 -11.35 11.27
N ASN A 117 -3.63 -10.57 12.34
CA ASN A 117 -2.59 -9.54 12.43
C ASN A 117 -2.68 -8.39 11.41
N LEU A 118 -3.74 -8.30 10.60
CA LEU A 118 -3.96 -7.18 9.68
C LEU A 118 -5.11 -6.28 10.12
N SER A 119 -4.74 -5.06 10.51
CA SER A 119 -5.64 -3.95 10.80
C SER A 119 -5.65 -2.94 9.65
N ILE A 120 -6.77 -2.25 9.44
CA ILE A 120 -6.91 -1.23 8.41
C ILE A 120 -7.55 0.04 8.93
N ILE A 121 -7.02 1.18 8.49
CA ILE A 121 -7.65 2.50 8.59
C ILE A 121 -8.08 2.91 7.20
N GLN A 122 -9.38 3.05 7.02
CA GLN A 122 -9.95 3.56 5.77
C GLN A 122 -9.71 5.06 5.65
N ALA A 123 -9.88 5.64 4.46
CA ALA A 123 -9.70 7.08 4.28
C ALA A 123 -10.75 7.89 5.04
N GLY A 124 -11.98 7.41 5.12
CA GLY A 124 -13.13 8.17 5.58
C GLY A 124 -13.76 9.02 4.46
N PRO A 125 -14.66 9.96 4.82
CA PRO A 125 -15.26 10.90 3.90
C PRO A 125 -14.21 11.80 3.25
N THR A 126 -14.36 12.14 1.98
CA THR A 126 -13.40 13.02 1.28
C THR A 126 -13.43 14.43 1.88
N PRO A 127 -12.30 14.96 2.37
CA PRO A 127 -12.23 16.31 2.93
C PRO A 127 -12.08 17.38 1.85
N PRO A 128 -12.41 18.65 2.16
CA PRO A 128 -12.19 19.76 1.22
C PRO A 128 -10.70 20.05 1.00
N ASN A 129 -9.85 19.75 1.98
CA ASN A 129 -8.42 20.09 2.03
C ASN A 129 -7.53 18.87 2.40
N PRO A 130 -7.39 17.86 1.50
CA PRO A 130 -6.65 16.63 1.79
C PRO A 130 -5.17 16.84 2.15
N SER A 131 -4.48 17.73 1.44
CA SER A 131 -3.03 17.91 1.58
C SER A 131 -2.67 18.50 2.93
N GLU A 132 -3.42 19.52 3.38
CA GLU A 132 -3.25 20.18 4.68
C GLU A 132 -3.49 19.19 5.83
N LEU A 133 -4.51 18.33 5.67
CA LEU A 133 -4.84 17.31 6.66
C LEU A 133 -3.71 16.28 6.80
N LEU A 134 -3.12 15.85 5.68
CA LEU A 134 -2.00 14.91 5.66
C LEU A 134 -0.69 15.53 6.17
N SER A 135 -0.50 16.85 6.08
CA SER A 135 0.65 17.56 6.65
C SER A 135 0.47 18.00 8.10
N SER A 136 -0.67 17.69 8.71
CA SER A 136 -1.02 18.16 10.06
C SER A 136 -0.21 17.50 11.17
N GLU A 137 -0.12 18.17 12.32
CA GLU A 137 0.45 17.58 13.55
C GLU A 137 -0.34 16.34 14.01
N GLN A 138 -1.65 16.31 13.75
CA GLN A 138 -2.50 15.16 14.06
C GLN A 138 -2.08 13.92 13.26
N MET A 139 -1.69 14.08 11.99
CA MET A 139 -1.19 12.97 11.17
C MET A 139 0.15 12.45 11.71
N ALA A 140 1.06 13.36 12.08
CA ALA A 140 2.33 12.98 12.70
C ALA A 140 2.13 12.25 14.04
N ALA A 141 1.21 12.72 14.88
CA ALA A 141 0.86 12.08 16.15
C ALA A 141 0.25 10.69 15.93
N LEU A 142 -0.67 10.54 14.97
CA LEU A 142 -1.28 9.27 14.61
C LEU A 142 -0.22 8.25 14.17
N LEU A 143 0.72 8.64 13.30
CA LEU A 143 1.80 7.76 12.86
C LEU A 143 2.74 7.39 14.01
N LYS A 144 3.01 8.32 14.94
CA LYS A 144 3.81 8.03 16.13
C LYS A 144 3.15 6.95 17.00
N THR A 145 1.85 7.09 17.30
CA THR A 145 1.10 6.08 18.06
C THR A 145 1.03 4.74 17.31
N ALA A 146 0.87 4.77 15.99
CA ALA A 146 0.87 3.55 15.18
C ALA A 146 2.22 2.82 15.25
N ARG A 147 3.35 3.54 15.25
CA ARG A 147 4.70 2.96 15.37
C ARG A 147 4.93 2.23 16.69
N GLU A 148 4.21 2.57 17.75
CA GLU A 148 4.32 1.89 19.03
C GLU A 148 3.57 0.55 19.04
N LYS A 149 2.58 0.36 18.16
CA LYS A 149 1.63 -0.77 18.20
C LYS A 149 1.81 -1.78 17.07
N PHE A 150 2.37 -1.36 15.94
CA PHE A 150 2.48 -2.17 14.73
C PHE A 150 3.93 -2.40 14.34
N ASP A 151 4.25 -3.60 13.87
CA ASP A 151 5.58 -3.92 13.35
C ASP A 151 5.82 -3.27 11.98
N VAL A 152 4.76 -3.16 11.18
CA VAL A 152 4.78 -2.60 9.82
C VAL A 152 3.52 -1.77 9.58
N ILE A 153 3.69 -0.58 9.02
CA ILE A 153 2.64 0.36 8.64
C ILE A 153 2.78 0.61 7.14
N ILE A 154 1.76 0.27 6.37
CA ILE A 154 1.72 0.47 4.92
C ILE A 154 0.75 1.60 4.63
N ILE A 155 1.19 2.61 3.88
CA ILE A 155 0.35 3.76 3.52
C ILE A 155 0.09 3.76 2.01
N ASP A 156 -1.16 3.53 1.61
CA ASP A 156 -1.62 3.74 0.24
C ASP A 156 -1.86 5.23 0.01
N THR A 157 -1.35 5.77 -1.09
CA THR A 157 -1.37 7.21 -1.41
C THR A 157 -1.86 7.44 -2.83
N PRO A 158 -2.27 8.66 -3.22
CA PRO A 158 -2.57 8.96 -4.62
C PRO A 158 -1.28 8.90 -5.48
N PRO A 159 -1.41 8.88 -6.82
CA PRO A 159 -0.24 8.90 -7.69
C PRO A 159 0.57 10.19 -7.52
N ILE A 160 1.90 10.07 -7.39
CA ILE A 160 2.78 11.17 -7.02
C ILE A 160 2.88 12.29 -8.06
N MET A 161 2.57 12.00 -9.33
CA MET A 161 2.53 13.03 -10.39
C MET A 161 1.18 13.76 -10.47
N SER A 162 0.16 13.31 -9.73
CA SER A 162 -1.19 13.89 -9.82
C SER A 162 -1.42 15.01 -8.81
N VAL A 163 -0.96 14.83 -7.58
CA VAL A 163 -1.16 15.75 -6.45
C VAL A 163 0.01 15.65 -5.47
N THR A 164 0.19 16.68 -4.63
CA THR A 164 1.28 16.78 -3.66
C THR A 164 1.11 15.87 -2.44
N ASP A 165 -0.08 15.35 -2.19
CA ASP A 165 -0.43 14.49 -1.05
C ASP A 165 0.60 13.36 -0.83
N ALA A 166 0.99 12.67 -1.91
CA ALA A 166 1.98 11.60 -1.84
C ALA A 166 3.36 12.10 -1.42
N GLN A 167 3.80 13.29 -1.88
CA GLN A 167 5.08 13.87 -1.46
C GLN A 167 5.07 14.24 0.03
N ILE A 168 3.94 14.73 0.55
CA ILE A 168 3.75 15.04 1.98
C ILE A 168 3.81 13.77 2.83
N VAL A 169 3.18 12.68 2.39
CA VAL A 169 3.24 11.39 3.11
C VAL A 169 4.65 10.78 3.01
N ALA A 170 5.37 11.01 1.91
CA ALA A 170 6.71 10.48 1.71
C ALA A 170 7.72 11.03 2.72
N THR A 171 7.59 12.29 3.16
CA THR A 171 8.46 12.88 4.18
C THR A 171 8.22 12.32 5.58
N GLN A 172 7.07 11.68 5.81
CA GLN A 172 6.68 11.07 7.08
C GLN A 172 6.91 9.55 7.10
N SER A 173 7.44 9.00 6.01
CA SER A 173 7.64 7.56 5.79
C SER A 173 9.13 7.19 5.84
N ASP A 174 9.44 5.98 6.29
CA ASP A 174 10.83 5.49 6.34
C ASP A 174 11.34 5.10 4.94
N GLY A 175 10.41 4.77 4.05
CA GLY A 175 10.71 4.67 2.62
C GLY A 175 9.47 4.49 1.74
N VAL A 176 9.72 4.59 0.44
CA VAL A 176 8.70 4.64 -0.60
C VAL A 176 8.88 3.48 -1.57
N VAL A 177 7.79 2.81 -1.91
CA VAL A 177 7.70 1.84 -3.00
C VAL A 177 6.92 2.47 -4.15
N LEU A 178 7.53 2.51 -5.33
CA LEU A 178 6.89 3.06 -6.53
C LEU A 178 6.32 1.93 -7.38
N VAL A 179 5.01 1.94 -7.62
CA VAL A 179 4.32 0.98 -8.50
C VAL A 179 4.22 1.54 -9.91
N ILE A 180 4.65 0.75 -10.90
CA ILE A 180 4.66 1.13 -12.32
C ILE A 180 3.92 0.07 -13.15
N ASP A 181 3.00 0.50 -14.01
CA ASP A 181 2.27 -0.36 -14.95
C ASP A 181 3.18 -0.73 -16.15
N SER A 182 3.58 -2.00 -16.18
CA SER A 182 4.49 -2.56 -17.16
C SER A 182 3.94 -2.43 -18.58
N GLY A 183 4.77 -1.93 -19.50
CA GLY A 183 4.39 -1.73 -20.91
C GLY A 183 3.45 -0.54 -21.17
N LYS A 184 2.86 0.08 -20.14
CA LYS A 184 2.00 1.27 -20.32
C LYS A 184 2.67 2.58 -19.94
N VAL A 185 3.49 2.58 -18.89
CA VAL A 185 4.18 3.80 -18.46
C VAL A 185 5.51 3.95 -19.18
N LYS A 186 5.67 5.11 -19.83
CA LYS A 186 6.91 5.50 -20.50
C LYS A 186 8.00 5.76 -19.45
N LYS A 187 9.25 5.43 -19.80
CA LYS A 187 10.43 5.58 -18.94
C LYS A 187 10.56 6.99 -18.38
N GLU A 188 10.29 8.03 -19.17
CA GLU A 188 10.42 9.43 -18.75
C GLU A 188 9.42 9.79 -17.64
N ILE A 189 8.23 9.18 -17.65
CA ILE A 189 7.23 9.38 -16.60
C ILE A 189 7.67 8.70 -15.30
N ALA A 190 8.20 7.48 -15.39
CA ALA A 190 8.73 6.79 -14.22
C ALA A 190 9.93 7.54 -13.60
N LEU A 191 10.82 8.09 -14.44
CA LEU A 191 11.94 8.92 -13.98
C LEU A 191 11.47 10.23 -13.33
N LYS A 192 10.43 10.87 -13.87
CA LYS A 192 9.82 12.05 -13.23
C LYS A 192 9.21 11.71 -11.88
N ALA A 193 8.50 10.60 -11.77
CA ALA A 193 7.93 10.14 -10.50
C ALA A 193 9.03 9.88 -9.46
N LYS A 194 10.12 9.22 -9.86
CA LYS A 194 11.32 9.06 -9.02
C LYS A 194 11.88 10.41 -8.58
N ALA A 195 12.06 11.36 -9.50
CA ALA A 195 12.57 12.68 -9.18
C ALA A 195 11.68 13.44 -8.18
N SER A 196 10.35 13.28 -8.26
CA SER A 196 9.41 13.87 -7.29
C SER A 196 9.56 13.30 -5.88
N ILE A 197 9.92 12.02 -5.73
CA ILE A 197 10.24 11.38 -4.44
C ILE A 197 11.58 11.93 -3.91
N GLU A 198 12.60 11.96 -4.76
CA GLU A 198 13.95 12.44 -4.38
C GLU A 198 13.95 13.93 -4.03
N HIS A 199 13.11 14.73 -4.67
CA HIS A 199 12.97 16.16 -4.42
C HIS A 199 12.62 16.48 -2.96
N VAL A 200 11.76 15.66 -2.34
CA VAL A 200 11.40 15.78 -0.91
C VAL A 200 12.33 15.00 0.01
N LYS A 201 13.48 14.54 -0.52
CA LYS A 201 14.50 13.74 0.18
C LYS A 201 13.97 12.44 0.78
N ALA A 202 12.86 11.92 0.23
CA ALA A 202 12.32 10.65 0.65
C ALA A 202 13.12 9.49 0.06
N ARG A 203 13.25 8.40 0.82
CA ARG A 203 14.02 7.22 0.42
C ARG A 203 13.16 6.34 -0.49
N LEU A 204 13.47 6.31 -1.79
CA LEU A 204 12.91 5.31 -2.70
C LEU A 204 13.56 3.94 -2.40
N ILE A 205 12.80 3.02 -1.81
CA ILE A 205 13.27 1.66 -1.49
C ILE A 205 13.41 0.84 -2.78
N GLY A 206 12.47 1.00 -3.70
CA GLY A 206 12.46 0.24 -4.95
C GLY A 206 11.20 0.46 -5.78
N VAL A 207 11.09 -0.33 -6.85
CA VAL A 207 9.99 -0.25 -7.83
C VAL A 207 9.31 -1.61 -7.93
N VAL A 208 7.98 -1.61 -7.96
CA VAL A 208 7.16 -2.78 -8.32
C VAL A 208 6.67 -2.59 -9.75
N LEU A 209 7.16 -3.44 -10.67
CA LEU A 209 6.58 -3.56 -12.00
C LEU A 209 5.32 -4.41 -11.92
N ASN A 210 4.16 -3.78 -12.13
CA ASN A 210 2.86 -4.42 -12.05
C ASN A 210 2.30 -4.73 -13.46
N LYS A 211 1.33 -5.64 -13.54
CA LYS A 211 0.65 -6.05 -14.79
C LYS A 211 1.59 -6.55 -15.88
N ILE A 212 2.66 -7.24 -15.48
CA ILE A 212 3.62 -7.86 -16.41
C ILE A 212 2.87 -8.87 -17.29
N ASN A 213 3.05 -8.76 -18.61
CA ASN A 213 2.55 -9.76 -19.54
C ASN A 213 3.40 -11.04 -19.42
N ARG A 214 2.76 -12.13 -18.97
CA ARG A 214 3.43 -13.42 -18.71
C ARG A 214 4.09 -14.03 -19.94
N ASN A 215 3.64 -13.68 -21.15
CA ASN A 215 4.22 -14.19 -22.39
C ASN A 215 5.62 -13.61 -22.68
N HIS A 216 6.07 -12.61 -21.91
CA HIS A 216 7.36 -11.93 -22.08
C HIS A 216 8.28 -12.04 -20.86
N SER A 217 7.95 -12.87 -19.86
CA SER A 217 8.76 -13.00 -18.63
C SER A 217 9.33 -14.41 -18.49
N ASP A 218 10.43 -14.68 -19.19
CA ASP A 218 11.12 -16.00 -19.23
C ASP A 218 11.51 -16.52 -17.84
N ILE A 219 11.77 -15.62 -16.88
CA ILE A 219 12.20 -16.00 -15.53
C ILE A 219 11.03 -16.49 -14.66
N TYR A 220 9.81 -15.95 -14.87
CA TYR A 220 8.62 -16.33 -14.11
C TYR A 220 8.01 -17.64 -14.63
N SER A 221 8.05 -17.87 -15.94
CA SER A 221 7.61 -19.13 -16.57
C SER A 221 8.52 -20.31 -16.20
N TYR A 222 9.82 -20.07 -16.02
CA TYR A 222 10.79 -21.12 -15.67
C TYR A 222 10.64 -21.65 -14.23
N TYR A 223 10.34 -20.77 -13.27
CA TYR A 223 10.20 -21.18 -11.85
C TYR A 223 8.83 -21.75 -11.49
N TYR A 224 7.76 -21.33 -12.18
CA TYR A 224 6.40 -21.81 -11.97
C TYR A 224 5.88 -22.66 -13.11
N GLY A 225 6.80 -23.36 -13.80
CA GLY A 225 6.50 -24.25 -14.91
C GLY A 225 5.20 -25.00 -14.65
N GLU A 226 4.25 -24.81 -15.56
CA GLU A 226 2.93 -25.42 -15.48
C GLU A 226 3.12 -26.92 -15.20
N LYS A 227 2.72 -27.35 -14.00
CA LYS A 227 2.21 -28.70 -13.86
C LYS A 227 0.89 -28.71 -14.62
N THR A 228 0.99 -28.93 -15.93
CA THR A 228 -0.08 -29.54 -16.68
C THR A 228 -0.22 -30.96 -16.13
N ASP A 229 -1.11 -31.11 -15.16
CA ASP A 229 -1.60 -32.43 -14.78
C ASP A 229 -2.31 -33.01 -16.01
N ALA A 230 -1.73 -34.06 -16.58
CA ALA A 230 -2.37 -34.99 -17.50
C ALA A 230 -2.93 -36.17 -16.70
#